data_AF-A0A435WS97-F1
#
_entry.id   AF-A0A435WS97-F1
#
_cell.length_a   1.000
_cell.length_b   1.000
_cell.length_c   1.000
_cell.angle_alpha   90.00
_cell.angle_beta   90.00
_cell.angle_gamma   90.00
#
_symmetry.space_group_name_H-M   'P 1'
#
loop_
_entity.id
_entity.type
_entity.pdbx_description
1 polymer ?
#
loop_
_entity_poly.entity_id
_entity_poly.type
_entity_poly.pdbx_seq_one_letter_code
_entity_poly.pdbx_strand_id
1 'polypeptide(L)'
;MHFAVSLNIAATGQEALDFGQISTFVRQAEAAGVDMVIISDSLTSGEPSTSPFEATTLLAALATVTEKIGLVASASTLAHQPYNLARRFASLDIISHGRVGWNATLRQSPLEAANFSRPAGIPNDDFRRRAEEFIGIV
;
A
#
# COMPACT_ATOMS: atom_id res chain seq x y z
N MET A 1 21.86 -4.68 8.79
CA MET A 1 21.10 -5.36 7.71
C MET A 1 19.64 -5.22 8.08
N HIS A 2 18.78 -4.75 7.18
CA HIS A 2 17.34 -4.57 7.44
C HIS A 2 16.53 -5.63 6.69
N PHE A 3 15.48 -6.14 7.32
CA PHE A 3 14.54 -7.11 6.79
C PHE A 3 13.17 -6.47 6.58
N ALA A 4 12.65 -6.64 5.37
CA ALA A 4 11.30 -6.27 5.01
C ALA A 4 10.53 -7.49 4.53
N VAL A 5 9.26 -7.59 4.90
CA VAL A 5 8.36 -8.63 4.39
C VAL A 5 7.22 -7.96 3.63
N SER A 6 6.95 -8.43 2.41
CA SER A 6 5.82 -7.94 1.62
C SER A 6 4.64 -8.89 1.73
N LEU A 7 3.46 -8.33 1.99
CA LEU A 7 2.19 -9.03 2.00
C LEU A 7 1.31 -8.43 0.90
N ASN A 8 1.03 -9.22 -0.15
CA ASN A 8 0.02 -8.85 -1.13
C ASN A 8 -1.36 -9.31 -0.63
N ILE A 9 -2.16 -8.38 -0.13
CA ILE A 9 -3.50 -8.68 0.37
C ILE A 9 -4.51 -8.91 -0.75
N ALA A 10 -4.22 -8.51 -2.00
CA ALA A 10 -5.10 -8.69 -3.15
C ALA A 10 -4.77 -9.95 -3.97
N ALA A 11 -3.97 -10.87 -3.43
CA ALA A 11 -3.56 -12.09 -4.14
C ALA A 11 -4.76 -13.00 -4.45
N THR A 12 -4.94 -13.36 -5.73
CA THR A 12 -6.02 -14.23 -6.17
C THR A 12 -5.65 -15.71 -6.05
N GLY A 13 -6.62 -16.56 -5.71
CA GLY A 13 -6.42 -18.01 -5.56
C GLY A 13 -6.05 -18.46 -4.14
N GLN A 14 -6.10 -17.56 -3.16
CA GLN A 14 -6.01 -17.85 -1.73
C GLN A 14 -7.29 -17.40 -1.03
N GLU A 15 -7.58 -18.01 0.12
CA GLU A 15 -8.65 -17.55 1.00
C GLU A 15 -8.34 -16.12 1.47
N ALA A 16 -9.36 -15.26 1.48
CA ALA A 16 -9.19 -13.87 1.89
C ALA A 16 -8.77 -13.81 3.36
N LEU A 17 -7.65 -13.14 3.63
CA LEU A 17 -7.17 -12.96 5.00
C LEU A 17 -8.05 -11.95 5.73
N ASP A 18 -8.52 -12.32 6.92
CA ASP A 18 -9.18 -11.37 7.82
C ASP A 18 -8.17 -10.50 8.58
N PHE A 19 -8.67 -9.46 9.25
CA PHE A 19 -7.81 -8.56 10.02
C PHE A 19 -7.09 -9.26 11.20
N GLY A 20 -7.71 -10.26 11.82
CA GLY A 20 -7.11 -11.01 12.92
C GLY A 20 -5.89 -11.81 12.46
N GLN A 21 -5.99 -12.45 11.31
CA GLN A 21 -4.88 -13.19 10.68
C GLN A 21 -3.74 -12.23 10.30
N ILE A 22 -4.05 -11.10 9.67
CA ILE A 22 -3.05 -10.11 9.25
C ILE A 22 -2.37 -9.48 10.48
N SER A 23 -3.12 -9.03 11.48
CA SER A 23 -2.56 -8.41 12.69
C SER A 23 -1.70 -9.40 13.48
N THR A 24 -2.11 -10.68 13.56
CA THR A 24 -1.31 -11.73 14.18
C THR A 24 0.02 -11.92 13.44
N PHE A 25 -0.02 -12.01 12.11
CA PHE A 25 1.19 -12.14 11.30
C PHE A 25 2.14 -10.96 11.49
N VAL A 26 1.63 -9.72 11.45
CA VAL A 26 2.47 -8.52 11.60
C VAL A 26 3.09 -8.45 13.00
N ARG A 27 2.34 -8.80 14.06
CA ARG A 27 2.88 -8.88 15.43
C ARG A 27 3.95 -9.97 15.59
N GLN A 28 3.79 -11.10 14.90
CA GLN A 28 4.82 -12.15 14.86
C GLN A 28 6.07 -11.68 14.13
N ALA A 29 5.92 -10.98 13.00
CA ALA A 29 7.05 -10.39 12.28
C ALA A 29 7.79 -9.35 13.15
N GLU A 30 7.06 -8.50 13.86
CA GLU A 30 7.64 -7.55 14.82
C GLU A 30 8.41 -8.26 15.94
N ALA A 31 7.83 -9.31 16.55
CA ALA A 31 8.48 -10.09 17.59
C ALA A 31 9.74 -10.84 17.09
N ALA A 32 9.78 -11.19 15.80
CA ALA A 32 10.93 -11.80 15.14
C ALA A 32 12.02 -10.78 14.74
N GLY A 33 11.79 -9.47 14.94
CA GLY A 33 12.75 -8.41 14.61
C GLY A 33 12.77 -7.98 13.15
N VAL A 34 11.67 -8.20 12.41
CA VAL A 34 11.49 -7.63 11.06
C VAL A 34 11.38 -6.11 11.17
N ASP A 35 12.14 -5.38 10.35
CA ASP A 35 12.17 -3.91 10.40
C ASP A 35 10.89 -3.29 9.83
N MET A 36 10.31 -3.87 8.79
CA MET A 36 9.10 -3.34 8.16
C MET A 36 8.24 -4.38 7.44
N VAL A 37 6.95 -4.12 7.38
CA VAL A 37 6.00 -4.85 6.51
C VAL A 37 5.51 -3.93 5.40
N ILE A 38 5.47 -4.45 4.17
CA ILE A 38 4.97 -3.75 2.99
C ILE A 38 3.64 -4.37 2.57
N ILE A 39 2.56 -3.65 2.81
CA ILE A 39 1.20 -4.04 2.41
C ILE A 39 0.94 -3.54 0.99
N SER A 40 0.60 -4.45 0.09
CA SER A 40 0.19 -4.13 -1.27
C SER A 40 -1.19 -4.70 -1.57
N ASP A 41 -2.03 -3.94 -2.27
CA ASP A 41 -3.37 -4.35 -2.70
C ASP A 41 -3.51 -4.36 -4.23
N SER A 42 -2.40 -4.63 -4.93
CA SER A 42 -2.36 -4.65 -6.38
C SER A 42 -2.91 -5.96 -6.95
N LEU A 43 -3.95 -5.83 -7.78
CA LEU A 43 -4.48 -6.91 -8.59
C LEU A 43 -3.49 -7.32 -9.69
N THR A 44 -3.16 -8.61 -9.74
CA THR A 44 -2.31 -9.19 -10.80
C THR A 44 -3.11 -9.89 -11.89
N SER A 45 -4.39 -10.14 -11.65
CA SER A 45 -5.33 -10.79 -12.58
C SER A 45 -6.54 -9.89 -12.81
N GLY A 46 -7.33 -10.20 -13.84
CA GLY A 46 -8.60 -9.52 -14.11
C GLY A 46 -9.73 -9.91 -13.15
N GLU A 47 -9.47 -10.85 -12.24
CA GLU A 47 -10.44 -11.28 -11.24
C GLU A 47 -10.53 -10.26 -10.10
N PRO A 48 -11.73 -10.01 -9.56
CA PRO A 48 -11.88 -9.15 -8.39
C PRO A 48 -11.05 -9.65 -7.20
N SER A 49 -10.46 -8.72 -6.44
CA SER A 49 -9.82 -9.05 -5.17
C SER A 49 -10.86 -9.64 -4.23
N THR A 50 -10.53 -10.73 -3.56
CA THR A 50 -11.34 -11.28 -2.47
C THR A 50 -11.08 -10.57 -1.13
N SER A 51 -10.00 -9.79 -1.04
CA SER A 51 -9.69 -9.01 0.17
C SER A 51 -10.58 -7.78 0.28
N PRO A 52 -11.17 -7.54 1.48
CA PRO A 52 -12.01 -6.39 1.74
C PRO A 52 -11.22 -5.11 2.08
N PHE A 53 -9.89 -5.19 2.15
CA PHE A 53 -9.06 -4.12 2.70
C PHE A 53 -8.42 -3.24 1.62
N GLU A 54 -8.36 -1.94 1.92
CA GLU A 54 -7.50 -0.97 1.23
C GLU A 54 -6.22 -0.77 2.06
N ALA A 55 -5.05 -0.71 1.42
CA ALA A 55 -3.76 -0.80 2.10
C ALA A 55 -3.57 0.26 3.21
N THR A 56 -3.91 1.53 2.97
CA THR A 56 -3.69 2.61 3.95
C THR A 56 -4.63 2.56 5.15
N THR A 57 -5.88 2.13 4.94
CA THR A 57 -6.84 1.92 6.03
C THR A 57 -6.45 0.73 6.91
N LEU A 58 -5.94 -0.34 6.31
CA LEU A 58 -5.37 -1.48 7.03
C LEU A 58 -4.14 -1.07 7.84
N LEU A 59 -3.26 -0.22 7.28
CA LEU A 59 -2.13 0.36 8.00
C LEU A 59 -2.56 1.15 9.23
N ALA A 60 -3.63 1.96 9.13
CA ALA A 60 -4.16 2.70 10.28
C ALA A 60 -4.55 1.76 11.42
N ALA A 61 -5.18 0.62 11.10
CA ALA A 61 -5.54 -0.38 12.09
C ALA A 61 -4.31 -1.08 12.68
N LEU A 62 -3.36 -1.51 11.83
CA LEU A 62 -2.11 -2.15 12.25
C LEU A 62 -1.24 -1.25 13.14
N ALA A 63 -1.24 0.05 12.89
CA ALA A 63 -0.53 1.03 13.69
C ALA A 63 -0.97 1.06 15.16
N THR A 64 -2.22 0.68 15.44
CA THR A 64 -2.75 0.65 16.82
C THR A 64 -2.44 -0.64 17.59
N VAL A 65 -1.98 -1.69 16.90
CA VAL A 65 -1.72 -3.02 17.47
C VAL A 65 -0.25 -3.46 17.35
N THR A 66 0.63 -2.56 16.92
CA THR A 66 2.07 -2.74 16.77
C THR A 66 2.80 -1.55 17.39
N GLU A 67 4.05 -1.73 17.81
CA GLU A 67 4.79 -0.71 18.57
C GLU A 67 6.08 -0.24 17.88
N LYS A 68 6.70 -1.07 17.06
CA LYS A 68 8.08 -0.90 16.57
C LYS A 68 8.22 -1.13 15.08
N ILE A 69 7.54 -2.13 14.53
CA ILE A 69 7.69 -2.49 13.11
C ILE A 69 7.26 -1.32 12.21
N GLY A 70 8.02 -1.06 11.16
CA GLY A 70 7.68 -0.11 10.11
C GLY A 70 6.48 -0.60 9.29
N LEU A 71 5.56 0.30 8.97
CA LEU A 71 4.31 0.01 8.28
C LEU A 71 4.29 0.72 6.94
N VAL A 72 4.49 -0.02 5.84
CA VAL A 72 4.59 0.56 4.50
C VAL A 72 3.38 0.17 3.67
N ALA A 73 2.71 1.15 3.07
CA ALA A 73 1.62 0.90 2.13
C ALA A 73 2.07 1.22 0.71
N SER A 74 1.76 0.30 -0.21
CA SER A 74 1.75 0.59 -1.64
C SER A 74 0.54 1.45 -1.95
N ALA A 75 0.76 2.59 -2.60
CA ALA A 75 -0.31 3.47 -3.05
C ALA A 75 0.08 4.09 -4.39
N SER A 76 -0.79 3.96 -5.39
CA SER A 76 -0.52 4.33 -6.78
C SER A 76 -0.63 5.84 -7.01
N THR A 77 0.32 6.41 -7.74
CA THR A 77 0.27 7.82 -8.18
C THR A 77 -0.82 8.07 -9.23
N LEU A 78 -1.44 7.01 -9.76
CA LEU A 78 -2.57 7.08 -10.69
C LEU A 78 -3.92 7.14 -9.96
N ALA A 79 -4.06 6.34 -8.90
CA ALA A 79 -5.31 6.10 -8.19
C ALA A 79 -5.68 7.22 -7.20
N HIS A 80 -4.71 8.03 -6.80
CA HIS A 80 -4.87 9.01 -5.74
C HIS A 80 -4.72 10.44 -6.23
N GLN A 81 -5.14 11.38 -5.38
CA GLN A 81 -4.82 12.80 -5.52
C GLN A 81 -3.67 13.13 -4.58
N PRO A 82 -2.65 13.91 -5.01
CA PRO A 82 -1.40 14.05 -4.28
C PRO A 82 -1.58 14.65 -2.89
N TYR A 83 -2.33 15.76 -2.76
CA TYR A 83 -2.62 16.35 -1.46
C TYR A 83 -3.33 15.40 -0.49
N ASN A 84 -4.31 14.62 -0.99
CA ASN A 84 -5.06 13.68 -0.17
C ASN A 84 -4.16 12.52 0.29
N LEU A 85 -3.24 12.07 -0.57
CA LEU A 85 -2.28 11.03 -0.21
C LEU A 85 -1.29 11.54 0.83
N ALA A 86 -0.71 12.72 0.61
CA ALA A 86 0.21 13.37 1.55
C ALA A 86 -0.42 13.54 2.93
N ARG A 87 -1.64 14.10 3.00
CA ARG A 87 -2.38 14.25 4.26
C ARG A 87 -2.67 12.92 4.94
N ARG A 88 -3.00 11.88 4.17
CA ARG A 88 -3.25 10.54 4.70
C ARG A 88 -1.99 9.95 5.32
N PHE A 89 -0.87 10.01 4.62
CA PHE A 89 0.41 9.53 5.13
C PHE A 89 0.91 10.33 6.33
N ALA A 90 0.75 11.66 6.35
CA ALA A 90 1.05 12.47 7.53
C ALA A 90 0.18 12.10 8.75
N SER A 91 -1.11 11.79 8.52
CA SER A 91 -1.99 11.32 9.61
C SER A 91 -1.57 9.95 10.13
N LEU A 92 -1.21 9.04 9.23
CA LEU A 92 -0.70 7.70 9.57
C LEU A 92 0.64 7.77 10.30
N ASP A 93 1.51 8.71 9.93
CA ASP A 93 2.77 8.96 10.62
C ASP A 93 2.52 9.33 12.09
N ILE A 94 1.57 10.22 12.35
CA ILE A 94 1.15 10.58 13.71
C ILE A 94 0.56 9.38 14.46
N ILE A 95 -0.37 8.63 13.85
CA ILE A 95 -1.00 7.45 14.48
C ILE A 95 0.04 6.38 14.83
N SER A 96 0.99 6.16 13.92
CA SER A 96 2.03 5.14 14.07
C SER A 96 3.22 5.58 14.91
N HIS A 97 3.31 6.86 15.29
CA HIS A 97 4.47 7.46 15.97
C HIS A 97 5.74 7.40 15.12
N GLY A 98 5.66 7.80 13.85
CA GLY A 98 6.84 7.93 12.98
C GLY A 98 7.24 6.64 12.24
N ARG A 99 6.35 5.64 12.16
CA ARG A 99 6.69 4.30 11.63
C ARG A 99 6.15 4.02 10.24
N VAL A 100 5.48 4.98 9.61
CA VAL A 100 4.79 4.75 8.34
C VAL A 100 5.67 5.13 7.15
N GLY A 101 5.62 4.32 6.09
CA GLY A 101 6.26 4.60 4.82
C GLY A 101 5.30 4.48 3.64
N TRP A 102 5.60 5.20 2.56
CA TRP A 102 4.88 5.09 1.29
C TRP A 102 5.74 4.35 0.25
N ASN A 103 5.23 3.26 -0.29
CA ASN A 103 5.79 2.58 -1.45
C ASN A 103 5.10 3.11 -2.72
N ALA A 104 5.69 4.14 -3.34
CA ALA A 104 5.14 4.79 -4.53
C ALA A 104 5.24 3.91 -5.78
N THR A 105 4.11 3.56 -6.38
CA THR A 105 4.10 2.74 -7.60
C THR A 105 4.44 3.59 -8.83
N LEU A 106 5.59 3.31 -9.46
CA LEU A 106 6.05 3.96 -10.69
C LEU A 106 5.66 3.20 -11.98
N ARG A 107 4.64 2.35 -11.91
CA ARG A 107 4.05 1.68 -13.07
C ARG A 107 2.53 1.67 -12.95
N GLN A 108 1.85 1.85 -14.08
CA GLN A 108 0.41 1.66 -14.15
C GLN A 108 0.05 0.21 -14.49
N SER A 109 -1.09 -0.24 -13.97
CA SER A 109 -1.79 -1.42 -14.46
C SER A 109 -2.93 -0.97 -15.37
N PRO A 110 -3.16 -1.58 -16.55
CA PRO A 110 -4.31 -1.27 -17.39
C PRO A 110 -5.65 -1.45 -16.66
N LEU A 111 -5.75 -2.45 -15.77
CA LEU A 111 -6.95 -2.71 -14.97
C LEU A 111 -7.19 -1.60 -13.95
N GLU A 112 -6.14 -1.18 -13.24
CA GLU A 112 -6.22 -0.03 -12.32
C GLU A 112 -6.59 1.24 -13.09
N ALA A 113 -5.93 1.51 -14.21
CA ALA A 113 -6.20 2.68 -15.03
C ALA A 113 -7.66 2.72 -15.49
N ALA A 114 -8.23 1.58 -15.91
CA ALA A 114 -9.65 1.48 -16.26
C ALA A 114 -10.58 1.82 -15.08
N ASN A 115 -10.28 1.34 -13.87
CA ASN A 115 -11.05 1.66 -12.66
C ASN A 115 -11.05 3.16 -12.32
N PHE A 116 -10.01 3.88 -12.73
CA PHE A 116 -9.88 5.33 -12.56
C PHE A 116 -10.19 6.12 -13.85
N SER A 117 -11.09 5.59 -14.68
CA SER A 117 -11.59 6.25 -15.91
C SER A 117 -10.52 6.51 -16.99
N ARG A 118 -9.48 5.66 -17.05
CA ARG A 118 -8.39 5.69 -18.04
C ARG A 118 -8.20 4.33 -18.71
N PRO A 119 -9.20 3.79 -19.43
CA PRO A 119 -9.12 2.45 -20.01
C PRO A 119 -7.99 2.27 -21.04
N ALA A 120 -7.57 3.35 -21.71
CA ALA A 120 -6.43 3.33 -22.64
C ALA A 120 -5.06 3.46 -21.94
N GLY A 121 -5.05 3.62 -20.61
CA GLY A 121 -3.85 3.97 -19.85
C GLY A 121 -3.32 5.37 -20.16
N ILE A 122 -2.09 5.60 -19.71
CA ILE A 122 -1.28 6.79 -19.97
C ILE A 122 -0.02 6.31 -20.72
N PRO A 123 0.51 7.01 -21.73
CA PRO A 123 1.80 6.66 -22.31
C PRO A 123 2.89 6.58 -21.24
N ASN A 124 3.78 5.57 -21.30
CA ASN A 124 4.74 5.29 -20.21
C ASN A 124 5.62 6.48 -19.81
N ASP A 125 6.09 7.27 -20.79
CA ASP A 125 6.93 8.44 -20.52
C ASP A 125 6.11 9.55 -19.83
N ASP A 126 4.87 9.75 -20.25
CA ASP A 126 3.96 10.71 -19.62
C ASP A 126 3.57 10.26 -18.20
N PHE A 127 3.38 8.95 -18.00
CA PHE A 127 3.13 8.37 -16.69
C PHE A 127 4.31 8.60 -15.75
N ARG A 128 5.54 8.30 -16.19
CA ARG A 128 6.77 8.50 -15.40
C ARG A 128 6.88 9.94 -14.93
N ARG A 129 6.77 10.89 -15.87
CA ARG A 129 6.85 12.32 -15.59
C ARG A 129 5.80 12.76 -14.57
N ARG A 130 4.55 12.32 -14.73
CA ARG A 130 3.46 12.62 -13.77
C ARG A 130 3.72 12.00 -12.40
N ALA A 131 4.25 10.79 -12.34
CA ALA A 131 4.56 10.13 -11.08
C ALA A 131 5.68 10.84 -10.32
N GLU A 132 6.71 11.33 -11.02
CA GLU A 132 7.78 12.15 -10.45
C GLU A 132 7.24 13.50 -9.93
N GLU A 133 6.38 14.17 -10.70
CA GLU A 133 5.70 15.40 -10.27
C GLU A 133 4.82 15.14 -9.04
N PHE A 134 4.06 14.04 -9.03
CA PHE A 134 3.22 13.63 -7.91
C PHE A 134 4.05 13.44 -6.63
N ILE A 135 5.18 12.72 -6.72
CA ILE A 135 6.10 12.52 -5.60
C ILE A 135 6.67 13.86 -5.11
N GLY A 136 6.94 14.80 -6.01
CA GLY A 136 7.41 16.14 -5.62
C GLY A 136 6.37 17.00 -4.89
N ILE A 137 5.08 16.66 -4.97
CA ILE A 137 4.00 17.36 -4.26
C ILE A 137 3.75 16.76 -2.87
N VAL A 138 3.99 15.45 -2.71
CA VAL A 138 3.79 14.71 -1.45
C VAL A 138 4.95 14.96 -0.49
#